data_AF-A0A522U1X0-F1
#
_entry.id   AF-A0A522U1X0-F1
#
_cell.length_a   1.000
_cell.length_b   1.000
_cell.length_c   1.000
_cell.angle_alpha   90.00
_cell.angle_beta   90.00
_cell.angle_gamma   90.00
#
_symmetry.space_group_name_H-M   'P 1'
#
loop_
_entity.id
_entity.type
_entity.pdbx_description
1 polymer ?
#
loop_
_entity_poly.entity_id
_entity_poly.type
_entity_poly.pdbx_seq_one_letter_code
_entity_poly.pdbx_strand_id
1 'polypeptide(L)'
;MALILEAGGSSYYLATVWTYGRVEIGFQYLRTRPPFTDPIVRQELLRKLNEIPAVQLTSDAIEKRPSIVLTDLASEAGRSRFFQVLEWAVEQVKASVPSSSPS
;
A
#
# COMPACT_ATOMS: atom_id res chain seq x y z
N MET A 1 -11.00 -6.75 6.99
CA MET A 1 -10.44 -7.59 5.91
C MET A 1 -9.08 -7.03 5.52
N ALA A 2 -8.02 -7.82 5.60
CA ALA A 2 -6.67 -7.40 5.20
C ALA A 2 -6.37 -7.82 3.76
N LEU A 3 -5.73 -6.94 3.01
CA LEU A 3 -5.14 -7.23 1.71
C LEU A 3 -3.67 -7.59 1.93
N ILE A 4 -3.37 -8.87 1.77
CA ILE A 4 -2.06 -9.46 2.02
C ILE A 4 -1.53 -10.01 0.70
N LEU A 5 -0.28 -9.66 0.38
CA LEU A 5 0.47 -10.26 -0.71
C LEU A 5 1.55 -11.19 -0.12
N GLU A 6 1.56 -12.45 -0.53
CA GLU A 6 2.62 -13.40 -0.20
C GLU A 6 3.68 -13.40 -1.30
N ALA A 7 4.94 -13.10 -0.96
CA ALA A 7 6.04 -13.10 -1.90
C ALA A 7 7.37 -13.40 -1.19
N GLY A 8 8.21 -14.26 -1.77
CA GLY A 8 9.55 -14.55 -1.25
C GLY A 8 9.55 -15.10 0.18
N GLY A 9 8.51 -15.86 0.56
CA GLY A 9 8.34 -16.38 1.92
C GLY A 9 7.96 -15.32 2.97
N SER A 10 7.56 -14.12 2.53
CA SER A 10 7.10 -13.03 3.40
C SER A 10 5.69 -12.56 3.04
N SER A 11 4.94 -12.15 4.06
CA SER A 11 3.63 -11.53 3.92
C SER A 11 3.74 -10.00 3.94
N TYR A 12 3.09 -9.36 2.97
CA TYR A 12 3.05 -7.91 2.77
C TYR A 12 1.64 -7.39 3.04
N TYR A 13 1.48 -6.66 4.15
CA TYR A 13 0.21 -6.08 4.56
C TYR A 13 0.03 -4.71 3.88
N LEU A 14 -0.57 -4.70 2.70
CA LEU A 14 -0.71 -3.48 1.89
C LEU A 14 -1.78 -2.56 2.46
N ALA A 15 -2.97 -3.11 2.74
CA ALA A 15 -4.09 -2.36 3.29
C ALA A 15 -5.00 -3.23 4.16
N THR A 16 -5.73 -2.61 5.08
CA THR A 16 -6.78 -3.28 5.88
C THR A 16 -8.07 -2.48 5.84
N VAL A 17 -9.16 -3.11 5.42
CA VAL A 17 -10.52 -2.55 5.44
C VAL A 17 -11.18 -2.89 6.78
N TRP A 18 -11.58 -1.86 7.51
CA TRP A 18 -12.29 -1.96 8.77
C TRP A 18 -13.80 -1.83 8.59
N THR A 19 -14.58 -2.48 9.45
CA THR A 19 -16.06 -2.49 9.37
C THR A 19 -16.69 -1.12 9.62
N TYR A 20 -15.98 -0.19 10.24
CA TYR A 20 -16.41 1.19 10.46
C TYR A 20 -16.04 2.14 9.30
N GLY A 21 -15.74 1.61 8.11
CA GLY A 21 -15.56 2.41 6.90
C GLY A 21 -14.21 3.11 6.78
N ARG A 22 -13.13 2.46 7.25
CA ARG A 22 -11.77 2.95 7.04
C ARG A 22 -10.89 1.93 6.32
N VAL A 23 -9.97 2.45 5.51
CA VAL A 23 -8.91 1.67 4.87
C VAL A 23 -7.58 2.12 5.48
N GLU A 24 -6.96 1.25 6.27
CA GLU A 24 -5.64 1.48 6.85
C GLU A 24 -4.55 1.06 5.85
N ILE A 25 -3.51 1.88 5.67
CA ILE A 25 -2.33 1.53 4.86
C ILE A 25 -1.22 1.05 5.78
N GLY A 26 -0.68 -0.15 5.50
CA GLY A 26 0.23 -0.87 6.39
C GLY A 26 1.69 -0.42 6.37
N PHE A 27 2.01 0.87 6.25
CA PHE A 27 3.40 1.37 6.15
C PHE A 27 4.32 0.82 7.26
N GLN A 28 3.84 0.78 8.50
CA GLN A 28 4.56 0.21 9.65
C GLN A 28 5.01 -1.25 9.42
N TYR A 29 4.21 -2.06 8.72
CA TYR A 29 4.54 -3.46 8.43
C TYR A 29 5.41 -3.58 7.18
N LEU A 30 5.20 -2.70 6.20
CA LEU A 30 5.98 -2.69 4.95
C LEU A 30 7.43 -2.25 5.18
N ARG A 31 7.71 -1.39 6.16
CA ARG A 31 9.08 -0.87 6.40
C ARG A 31 10.14 -1.92 6.71
N THR A 32 9.76 -3.14 7.04
CA THR A 32 10.68 -4.26 7.29
C THR A 32 10.74 -5.26 6.12
N ARG A 33 10.15 -4.94 4.96
CA ARG A 33 10.02 -5.85 3.81
C ARG A 33 10.52 -5.16 2.53
N PRO A 34 11.48 -5.73 1.78
CA PRO A 34 11.90 -5.19 0.48
C PRO A 34 10.73 -5.12 -0.50
N PRO A 35 10.62 -4.08 -1.35
CA PRO A 35 11.53 -2.94 -1.46
C PRO A 35 11.18 -1.80 -0.48
N PHE A 36 10.10 -1.93 0.29
CA PHE A 36 9.63 -0.91 1.22
C PHE A 36 10.51 -0.73 2.47
N THR A 37 11.60 -1.47 2.63
CA THR A 37 12.68 -1.12 3.56
C THR A 37 13.31 0.24 3.22
N ASP A 38 13.34 0.59 1.93
CA ASP A 38 13.79 1.89 1.47
C ASP A 38 12.71 2.97 1.73
N PRO A 39 12.98 4.01 2.53
CA PRO A 39 12.04 5.10 2.76
C PRO A 39 11.63 5.84 1.48
N ILE A 40 12.47 5.88 0.43
CA ILE A 40 12.13 6.53 -0.84
C ILE A 40 10.97 5.80 -1.53
N VAL A 41 10.96 4.46 -1.49
CA VAL A 41 9.87 3.65 -2.05
C VAL A 41 8.58 3.86 -1.24
N ARG A 42 8.68 4.01 0.09
CA ARG A 42 7.52 4.35 0.93
C ARG A 42 7.00 5.76 0.66
N GLN A 43 7.88 6.73 0.42
CA GLN A 43 7.49 8.09 0.04
C GLN A 43 6.79 8.12 -1.32
N GLU A 44 7.23 7.31 -2.28
CA GLU A 44 6.54 7.20 -3.57
C GLU A 44 5.14 6.57 -3.43
N LEU A 45 4.99 5.54 -2.57
CA LEU A 45 3.67 4.98 -2.23
C LEU A 45 2.76 6.06 -1.63
N LEU A 46 3.28 6.85 -0.67
CA LEU A 46 2.55 7.96 -0.06
C LEU A 46 2.14 9.01 -1.09
N ARG A 47 3.06 9.40 -1.97
CA ARG A 47 2.82 10.37 -3.04
C ARG A 47 1.69 9.91 -3.95
N LYS A 48 1.70 8.64 -4.38
CA LYS A 48 0.63 8.05 -5.20
C LYS A 48 -0.72 8.00 -4.48
N LEU A 49 -0.73 7.71 -3.16
CA LEU A 49 -1.96 7.75 -2.36
C LEU A 49 -2.56 9.17 -2.30
N ASN A 50 -1.71 10.19 -2.17
CA ASN A 50 -2.15 11.60 -2.16
C ASN A 50 -2.61 12.12 -3.53
N GLU A 51 -2.44 11.36 -4.61
CA GLU A 51 -3.06 11.67 -5.91
C GLU A 51 -4.52 11.18 -5.99
N ILE A 52 -5.00 10.41 -5.02
CA ILE A 52 -6.40 10.02 -4.93
C ILE A 52 -7.21 11.24 -4.48
N PRO A 53 -8.31 11.60 -5.18
CA PRO A 53 -9.18 12.69 -4.76
C PRO A 53 -9.63 12.52 -3.29
N ALA A 54 -9.62 13.63 -2.54
CA ALA A 54 -9.94 13.71 -1.11
C ALA A 54 -8.96 13.01 -0.14
N VAL A 55 -7.90 12.35 -0.61
CA VAL A 55 -6.86 11.77 0.26
C VAL A 55 -5.73 12.77 0.50
N GLN A 56 -5.45 13.08 1.77
CA GLN A 56 -4.37 13.97 2.19
C GLN A 56 -3.65 13.37 3.41
N LEU A 57 -2.60 12.61 3.14
CA LEU A 57 -1.75 11.99 4.14
C LEU A 57 -0.46 12.82 4.31
N THR A 58 -0.03 12.99 5.55
CA THR A 58 1.18 13.73 5.92
C THR A 58 2.45 12.94 5.62
N SER A 59 3.58 13.62 5.45
CA SER A 59 4.87 12.98 5.10
C SER A 59 5.38 11.99 6.15
N ASP A 60 5.03 12.17 7.42
CA ASP A 60 5.37 11.25 8.52
C ASP A 60 4.50 9.97 8.54
N ALA A 61 3.49 9.87 7.66
CA ALA A 61 2.64 8.70 7.56
C ALA A 61 3.40 7.43 7.15
N ILE A 62 4.55 7.56 6.48
CA ILE A 62 5.39 6.44 6.05
C ILE A 62 5.97 5.59 7.20
N GLU A 63 5.89 6.09 8.44
CA GLU A 63 6.33 5.37 9.64
C GLU A 63 5.16 4.82 10.49
N LYS A 64 3.92 5.07 10.06
CA LYS A 64 2.69 4.82 10.84
C LYS A 64 1.73 3.90 10.08
N ARG A 65 0.45 4.02 10.40
CA ARG A 65 -0.68 3.32 9.79
C ARG A 65 -1.78 4.34 9.46
N PRO A 66 -1.56 5.21 8.47
CA PRO A 66 -2.57 6.20 8.10
C PRO A 66 -3.84 5.49 7.65
N SER A 67 -4.97 6.14 7.87
CA SER A 67 -6.27 5.63 7.47
C SER A 67 -6.93 6.59 6.47
N ILE A 68 -7.52 6.04 5.42
CA ILE A 68 -8.35 6.73 4.45
C ILE A 68 -9.82 6.42 4.76
N VAL A 69 -10.71 7.40 4.62
CA VAL A 69 -12.15 7.17 4.79
C VAL A 69 -12.65 6.43 3.55
N LEU A 70 -13.38 5.33 3.74
CA LEU A 70 -13.81 4.46 2.63
C LEU A 70 -14.70 5.20 1.63
N THR A 71 -15.46 6.21 2.07
CA THR A 71 -16.29 7.05 1.22
C THR A 71 -15.48 7.92 0.26
N ASP A 72 -14.25 8.29 0.60
CA ASP A 72 -13.37 9.07 -0.29
C ASP A 72 -12.98 8.23 -1.53
N LEU A 73 -12.98 6.91 -1.36
CA LEU A 73 -12.77 5.94 -2.42
C LEU A 73 -14.06 5.55 -3.14
N ALA A 74 -15.23 6.16 -2.85
CA ALA A 74 -16.50 5.73 -3.44
C ALA A 74 -16.75 6.26 -4.86
N SER A 75 -16.00 7.27 -5.31
CA SER A 75 -16.05 7.72 -6.71
C SER A 75 -15.33 6.74 -7.63
N GLU A 76 -15.72 6.68 -8.91
CA GLU A 76 -15.03 5.83 -9.90
C GLU A 76 -13.55 6.20 -10.02
N ALA A 77 -13.25 7.50 -10.07
CA ALA A 77 -11.88 8.01 -10.10
C ALA A 77 -11.09 7.63 -8.85
N GLY A 78 -11.69 7.77 -7.66
CA GLY A 78 -11.06 7.40 -6.38
C GLY A 78 -10.77 5.90 -6.28
N ARG A 79 -11.74 5.05 -6.64
CA ARG A 79 -11.56 3.58 -6.72
C ARG A 79 -10.45 3.19 -7.67
N SER A 80 -10.51 3.72 -8.90
CA SER A 80 -9.55 3.38 -9.96
C SER A 80 -8.12 3.78 -9.54
N ARG A 81 -7.94 4.99 -9.02
CA ARG A 81 -6.63 5.44 -8.55
C ARG A 81 -6.13 4.57 -7.40
N PHE A 82 -6.97 4.25 -6.43
CA PHE A 82 -6.58 3.39 -5.31
C PHE A 82 -6.10 2.01 -5.77
N PHE A 83 -6.82 1.38 -6.71
CA PHE A 83 -6.37 0.09 -7.26
C PHE A 83 -5.06 0.20 -8.03
N GLN A 84 -4.85 1.26 -8.82
CA GLN A 84 -3.57 1.50 -9.49
C GLN A 84 -2.41 1.65 -8.50
N VAL A 85 -2.64 2.29 -7.35
CA VAL A 85 -1.62 2.39 -6.29
C VAL A 85 -1.29 1.01 -5.71
N LEU A 86 -2.29 0.19 -5.43
CA LEU A 86 -2.09 -1.17 -4.92
C LEU A 86 -1.38 -2.06 -5.96
N GLU A 87 -1.75 -1.95 -7.23
CA GLU A 87 -1.15 -2.70 -8.32
C GLU A 87 0.33 -2.33 -8.48
N TRP A 88 0.66 -1.04 -8.45
CA TRP A 88 2.04 -0.58 -8.40
C TRP A 88 2.80 -1.14 -7.19
N ALA A 89 2.20 -1.14 -6.00
CA ALA A 89 2.84 -1.70 -4.81
C ALA A 89 3.13 -3.20 -4.97
N VAL A 90 2.22 -3.96 -5.59
CA VAL A 90 2.41 -5.38 -5.92
C VAL A 90 3.57 -5.56 -6.92
N GLU A 91 3.66 -4.73 -7.95
CA GLU A 91 4.76 -4.76 -8.92
C GLU A 91 6.12 -4.50 -8.26
N GLN A 92 6.19 -3.52 -7.35
CA GLN A 92 7.41 -3.24 -6.57
C GLN A 92 7.85 -4.48 -5.77
N VAL A 93 6.91 -5.17 -5.10
CA VAL A 93 7.23 -6.39 -4.36
C VAL A 93 7.72 -7.49 -5.29
N LYS A 94 7.01 -7.75 -6.39
CA LYS A 94 7.40 -8.77 -7.38
C LYS A 94 8.79 -8.51 -7.97
N ALA A 95 9.13 -7.25 -8.24
CA ALA A 95 10.44 -6.88 -8.75
C ALA A 95 11.57 -7.03 -7.71
N SER A 96 11.24 -6.92 -6.42
CA SER A 96 12.22 -7.02 -5.33
C SER A 96 12.53 -8.44 -4.89
N VAL A 97 11.62 -9.39 -5.16
CA VAL A 97 11.78 -10.80 -4.81
C VAL A 97 12.40 -11.50 -6.02
N PRO A 98 13.59 -12.11 -5.90
CA PRO A 98 14.15 -12.90 -6.97
C PRO A 98 13.18 -14.04 -7.30
N SER A 99 12.81 -14.17 -8.57
CA SER A 99 12.04 -15.30 -9.08
C SER A 99 12.79 -16.57 -8.69
N SER A 100 12.33 -17.30 -7.69
CA SER A 100 12.75 -18.67 -7.49
C SER A 100 12.27 -19.44 -8.72
N SER A 101 13.18 -19.71 -9.66
CA SER A 101 12.96 -20.64 -10.76
C SER A 101 12.32 -21.92 -10.19
N PRO A 102 11.27 -22.45 -10.83
CA PRO A 102 10.73 -23.74 -10.40
C PRO A 102 11.84 -24.78 -10.56
N SER A 103 12.19 -25.45 -9.46
CA SER A 103 13.00 -26.68 -9.49
C SER A 103 12.14 -27.84 -9.95
#